data_AF-A0A7C3LWM4-F1
#
_entry.id   AF-A0A7C3LWM4-F1
#
_cell.length_a   1.000
_cell.length_b   1.000
_cell.length_c   1.000
_cell.angle_alpha   90.00
_cell.angle_beta   90.00
_cell.angle_gamma   90.00
#
_symmetry.space_group_name_H-M   'P 1'
#
loop_
_entity.id
_entity.type
_entity.pdbx_description
1 polymer ?
#
loop_
_entity_poly.entity_id
_entity_poly.type
_entity_poly.pdbx_seq_one_letter_code
_entity_poly.pdbx_strand_id
1 'polypeptide(L)' 'MNVSEAARRLGVTRQALSTLLNGRSDMSVEMALRLESALGIEADFWLRMQLQWDLWSSG' A
#
# COMPACT_ATOMS: atom_id res chain seq x y z
N MET A 1 5.44 -16.03 2.99
CA MET A 1 4.36 -15.19 3.57
C MET A 1 3.22 -15.14 2.56
N ASN A 2 1.97 -15.39 2.94
CA ASN A 2 0.81 -15.29 2.02
C ASN A 2 0.05 -13.97 2.26
N VAL A 3 -0.78 -13.56 1.29
CA VAL A 3 -1.53 -12.27 1.33
C VAL A 3 -2.42 -12.17 2.58
N SER A 4 -3.00 -13.28 3.05
CA SER A 4 -3.87 -13.27 4.23
C SER A 4 -3.11 -12.93 5.51
N GLU A 5 -1.91 -13.49 5.69
CA GLU A 5 -1.08 -13.21 6.85
C GLU A 5 -0.53 -11.78 6.84
N ALA A 6 -0.15 -11.27 5.67
CA ALA A 6 0.27 -9.88 5.52
C ALA A 6 -0.87 -8.90 5.83
N ALA A 7 -2.08 -9.17 5.32
CA ALA A 7 -3.26 -8.33 5.58
C ALA A 7 -3.60 -8.29 7.08
N ARG A 8 -3.51 -9.44 7.76
CA ARG A 8 -3.71 -9.53 9.22
C ARG A 8 -2.70 -8.69 10.00
N ARG A 9 -1.42 -8.74 9.63
CA ARG A 9 -0.36 -7.94 10.27
C ARG A 9 -0.54 -6.44 10.04
N LEU A 10 -1.03 -6.06 8.86
CA LEU A 10 -1.33 -4.68 8.50
C LEU A 10 -2.66 -4.17 9.07
N GLY A 11 -3.49 -5.04 9.67
CA GLY A 11 -4.81 -4.65 10.17
C GLY A 11 -5.80 -4.27 9.07
N VAL A 12 -5.66 -4.87 7.87
CA VAL A 12 -6.52 -4.61 6.71
C VAL A 12 -7.19 -5.90 6.23
N THR A 13 -8.24 -5.78 5.42
CA THR A 13 -8.84 -6.95 4.79
C THR A 13 -7.89 -7.55 3.76
N ARG A 14 -7.93 -8.87 3.58
CA ARG A 14 -7.20 -9.55 2.49
C ARG A 14 -7.54 -8.94 1.13
N GLN A 15 -8.81 -8.53 0.94
CA GLN A 15 -9.26 -7.91 -0.30
C GLN A 15 -8.56 -6.56 -0.53
N ALA A 16 -8.51 -5.68 0.47
CA ALA A 16 -7.83 -4.38 0.38
C ALA A 16 -6.35 -4.53 0.04
N LEU A 17 -5.65 -5.45 0.71
CA LEU A 17 -4.25 -5.72 0.38
C LEU A 17 -4.11 -6.33 -1.02
N SER A 18 -5.01 -7.23 -1.41
CA SER A 18 -5.00 -7.83 -2.74
C SER A 18 -5.25 -6.80 -3.84
N THR A 19 -6.20 -5.88 -3.67
CA THR A 19 -6.46 -4.84 -4.67
C THR A 19 -5.26 -3.90 -4.81
N LEU A 20 -4.65 -3.50 -3.70
CA LEU A 20 -3.42 -2.67 -3.71
C LEU A 20 -2.27 -3.38 -4.44
N LEU A 21 -1.97 -4.63 -4.06
CA LEU A 21 -0.87 -5.40 -4.67
C LEU A 21 -1.09 -5.70 -6.15
N ASN A 22 -2.34 -5.72 -6.61
CA ASN A 22 -2.68 -5.93 -8.01
C ASN A 22 -2.91 -4.60 -8.77
N GLY A 23 -2.60 -3.44 -8.17
CA GLY A 23 -2.77 -2.14 -8.81
C GLY A 23 -4.24 -1.79 -9.14
N ARG A 24 -5.19 -2.39 -8.43
CA ARG A 24 -6.64 -2.14 -8.57
C ARG A 24 -7.16 -1.07 -7.59
N SER A 25 -6.28 -0.53 -6.76
CA SER A 25 -6.55 0.58 -5.84
C SER A 25 -5.25 1.33 -5.57
N ASP A 26 -5.33 2.64 -5.46
CA ASP A 26 -4.17 3.48 -5.14
C ASP A 26 -3.73 3.31 -3.69
N MET A 27 -2.47 3.68 -3.43
CA MET A 27 -1.92 3.81 -2.09
C MET A 27 -2.59 4.98 -1.35
N SER A 28 -3.39 4.67 -0.32
CA SER A 28 -3.93 5.68 0.57
C SER A 28 -2.94 6.06 1.69
N VAL A 29 -3.09 7.26 2.25
CA VAL A 29 -2.33 7.70 3.43
C VAL A 29 -2.47 6.72 4.60
N GLU A 30 -3.68 6.22 4.85
CA GLU A 30 -3.93 5.27 5.93
C GLU A 30 -3.22 3.93 5.70
N MET A 31 -3.11 3.46 4.45
CA MET A 31 -2.35 2.26 4.12
C MET A 31 -0.84 2.49 4.24
N ALA A 32 -0.35 3.65 3.82
CA ALA A 32 1.06 4.02 3.96
C ALA A 32 1.50 4.03 5.44
N LEU A 33 0.68 4.58 6.35
CA LEU A 33 0.94 4.55 7.80
C LEU A 33 0.94 3.13 8.38
N ARG A 34 0.07 2.25 7.88
CA ARG A 34 0.07 0.83 8.28
C ARG A 34 1.32 0.10 7.81
N LEU A 35 1.78 0.39 6.59
CA LEU A 35 3.01 -0.16 6.03
C LEU A 35 4.24 0.34 6.80
N GLU A 36 4.25 1.61 7.19
CA GLU A 36 5.28 2.17 8.07
C GLU A 36 5.32 1.44 9.41
N SER A 37 4.18 1.29 10.07
CA SER A 37 4.12 0.56 11.34
C SER A 37 4.54 -0.91 11.21
N ALA A 38 4.34 -1.55 10.06
CA ALA A 38 4.63 -2.97 9.86
C ALA A 38 6.05 -3.25 9.33
N LEU A 39 6.62 -2.33 8.56
CA LEU A 39 7.88 -2.53 7.82
C LEU A 39 8.98 -1.54 8.24
N GLY A 40 8.64 -0.49 9.00
CA GLY A 40 9.57 0.57 9.40
C GLY A 40 10.00 1.50 8.27
N ILE A 41 9.28 1.47 7.14
CA ILE A 41 9.54 2.33 5.98
C ILE A 41 8.56 3.50 6.04
N GLU A 42 9.08 4.73 6.09
CA GLU A 42 8.28 5.96 6.23
C GLU A 42 7.10 6.02 5.27
N ALA A 43 5.93 6.46 5.74
CA ALA A 43 4.73 6.59 4.90
C ALA A 43 4.96 7.48 3.66
N ASP A 44 5.81 8.51 3.78
CA ASP A 44 6.17 9.41 2.68
C ASP A 44 6.80 8.66 1.49
N PHE A 45 7.58 7.60 1.74
CA PHE A 45 8.15 6.77 0.68
C PHE A 45 7.05 6.13 -0.18
N TRP A 46 6.05 5.51 0.45
CA TRP A 46 4.95 4.86 -0.24
C TRP A 46 4.08 5.84 -1.03
N LEU A 47 3.83 7.02 -0.45
CA LEU A 47 3.05 8.08 -1.08
C LEU A 47 3.79 8.69 -2.27
N ARG A 48 5.11 8.85 -2.19
CA ARG A 48 5.93 9.28 -3.35
C ARG A 48 5.90 8.26 -4.48
N MET A 49 5.91 6.96 -4.19
CA MET A 49 5.76 5.94 -5.22
C MET A 49 4.42 6.08 -5.95
N GLN A 50 3.32 6.29 -5.21
CA GLN A 50 2.01 6.52 -5.82
C GLN A 50 2.00 7.79 -6.67
N LEU A 51 2.53 8.90 -6.15
CA LEU A 51 2.61 10.15 -6.91
C LEU A 51 3.40 9.98 -8.22
N GLN A 52 4.51 9.26 -8.19
CA GLN A 52 5.29 8.96 -9.40
C GLN A 52 4.50 8.12 -10.40
N TRP A 53 3.74 7.13 -9.92
CA TRP A 53 2.87 6.32 -10.74
C TRP A 53 1.73 7.14 -11.38
N ASP A 54 1.11 8.03 -10.61
CA ASP A 54 0.05 8.92 -11.08
C ASP A 54 0.58 9.84 -12.19
N LEU A 55 1.77 10.41 -11.99
CA LEU A 55 2.43 11.25 -13.00
C LEU A 55 2.77 10.48 -14.27
N TRP A 56 3.27 9.24 -14.13
CA TRP A 56 3.60 8.38 -15.28
C TRP A 56 2.35 7.95 -16.07
N SER A 57 1.27 7.59 -15.37
CA SER A 57 0.04 7.08 -15.98
C SER A 57 -0.88 8.17 -16.54
N SER A 58 -0.66 9.43 -16.16
CA SER A 58 -1.43 10.59 -16.67
C SER A 58 -0.88 11.19 -17.97
N GLY A 59 0.24 10.68 -18.50
CA GLY A 59 0.84 11.08 -19.77
C GLY A 59 0.53 10.12 -20.91
#